data_AF-A0A1F7UYV2-F1
#
_entry.id   AF-A0A1F7UYV2-F1
#
_cell.length_a   1.000
_cell.length_b   1.000
_cell.length_c   1.000
_cell.angle_alpha   90.00
_cell.angle_beta   90.00
_cell.angle_gamma   90.00
#
_symmetry.space_group_name_H-M   'P 1'
#
loop_
_entity.id
_entity.type
_entity.pdbx_description
1 polymer ?
#
loop_
_entity_poly.entity_id
_entity_poly.type
_entity_poly.pdbx_seq_one_letter_code
_entity_poly.pdbx_strand_id
1 'polypeptide(L)' 'MSSKTLTTFKAAYAELEKIAEGFESNAFDLEKGLKDFERGLELAEFCKKHLNDMEVRVKEIQGKYQV' A
#
# COMPACT_ATOMS: atom_id res chain seq x y z
N MET A 1 -12.26 1.04 23.64
CA MET A 1 -11.55 1.77 22.57
C MET A 1 -10.61 0.80 21.86
N SER A 2 -11.04 0.11 20.80
CA SER A 2 -10.16 -0.85 20.10
C SER A 2 -10.64 -1.16 18.68
N SER A 3 -10.91 -0.16 17.84
CA SER A 3 -10.99 -0.43 16.41
C SER A 3 -9.57 -0.39 15.86
N LYS A 4 -8.92 -1.55 15.93
CA LYS A 4 -7.65 -1.86 15.27
C LYS A 4 -7.75 -1.32 13.85
N THR A 5 -6.97 -0.28 13.58
CA THR A 5 -7.00 0.55 12.37
C THR A 5 -7.05 -0.36 11.16
N LEU A 6 -8.21 -0.51 10.53
CA LEU A 6 -8.29 -1.09 9.20
C LEU A 6 -7.51 -0.15 8.29
N THR A 7 -6.27 -0.52 7.97
CA THR A 7 -5.49 0.12 6.92
C THR A 7 -6.25 -0.07 5.62
N THR A 8 -7.03 0.94 5.23
CA THR A 8 -7.67 0.98 3.92
C THR A 8 -6.58 1.13 2.85
N PHE A 9 -6.84 0.64 1.63
CA PHE A 9 -5.91 0.80 0.50
C PHE A 9 -5.41 2.24 0.36
N LYS A 10 -6.33 3.21 0.42
CA LYS A 10 -6.01 4.64 0.33
C LYS A 10 -5.07 5.11 1.44
N ALA A 11 -5.26 4.63 2.67
CA ALA A 11 -4.41 4.98 3.79
C ALA A 11 -3.00 4.36 3.65
N ALA A 12 -2.93 3.08 3.26
CA ALA A 12 -1.66 2.39 3.05
C ALA A 12 -0.87 3.01 1.88
N TYR A 13 -1.55 3.37 0.80
CA TYR A 13 -0.94 4.04 -0.35
C TYR A 13 -0.41 5.44 0.02
N ALA A 14 -1.19 6.24 0.75
CA ALA A 14 -0.76 7.56 1.20
C ALA A 14 0.42 7.49 2.20
N GLU A 15 0.51 6.43 3.01
CA GLU A 15 1.66 6.19 3.89
C GLU A 15 2.91 5.83 3.08
N LEU A 16 2.75 5.01 2.03
CA LEU A 16 3.84 4.65 1.11
C LEU A 16 4.36 5.87 0.34
N GLU A 17 3.48 6.76 -0.13
CA GLU A 17 3.87 8.02 -0.78
C GLU A 17 4.72 8.90 0.15
N LYS A 18 4.29 9.06 1.41
CA LYS A 18 5.06 9.84 2.41
C LYS A 18 6.44 9.26 2.68
N ILE A 19 6.54 7.93 2.73
CA ILE A 19 7.82 7.24 2.89
C ILE A 19 8.73 7.54 1.68
N ALA A 20 8.20 7.45 0.46
CA ALA A 20 8.93 7.78 -0.76
C ALA A 20 9.40 9.24 -0.78
N GLU A 21 8.53 10.20 -0.45
CA GLU A 21 8.89 11.62 -0.30
C GLU A 21 9.98 11.83 0.76
N GLY A 22 9.95 11.04 1.84
CA GLY A 22 10.98 11.07 2.88
C GLY A 22 12.37 10.68 2.38
N PHE A 23 12.46 9.75 1.41
CA PHE A 23 13.73 9.35 0.79
C PHE A 23 14.30 10.40 -0.16
N GLU A 24 13.48 11.31 -0.68
CA GLU A 24 13.92 12.42 -1.54
C GLU A 24 14.44 13.63 -0.74
N SER A 25 14.31 13.59 0.59
CA SER A 25 14.77 14.66 1.48
C SER A 25 16.28 14.56 1.76
N ASN A 26 16.96 15.70 1.79
CA ASN A 26 18.40 15.82 2.08
C ASN A 26 18.79 15.49 3.55
N ALA A 27 17.82 15.19 4.41
CA ALA A 27 18.04 14.82 5.82
C ALA A 27 17.94 13.30 6.02
N PHE A 28 18.75 12.55 5.27
CA PHE A 28 18.75 11.09 5.30
C PHE A 28 19.49 10.57 6.55
N ASP A 29 18.74 10.03 7.49
CA ASP A 29 19.28 9.23 8.60
C ASP A 29 19.20 7.74 8.22
N LEU A 30 20.34 7.04 8.26
CA LEU A 30 20.45 5.66 7.77
C LEU A 30 19.59 4.67 8.56
N GLU A 31 19.52 4.82 9.88
CA GLU A 31 18.73 3.93 10.75
C GLU A 31 17.23 4.15 10.54
N LYS A 32 16.82 5.42 10.39
CA LYS A 32 15.44 5.77 10.02
C LYS A 32 15.10 5.28 8.61
N GLY A 33 16.01 5.45 7.66
CA GLY A 33 15.85 5.00 6.28
C GLY A 33 15.63 3.49 6.17
N LEU A 34 16.33 2.68 6.97
CA LEU A 34 16.10 1.22 7.00
C LEU A 34 14.70 0.85 7.51
N LYS A 35 14.20 1.53 8.54
CA LYS A 35 12.83 1.31 9.06
C LYS A 35 11.77 1.75 8.07
N ASP A 36 11.95 2.93 7.47
CA ASP A 36 11.05 3.47 6.45
C ASP A 36 11.04 2.56 5.21
N PHE A 37 12.18 1.95 4.87
CA PHE A 37 12.29 1.00 3.76
C PHE A 37 11.55 -0.32 4.02
N GLU A 38 11.75 -0.94 5.19
CA GLU A 38 11.03 -2.15 5.60
C GLU A 38 9.51 -1.90 5.59
N ARG A 39 9.09 -0.78 6.18
CA ARG A 39 7.68 -0.37 6.20
C ARG A 39 7.13 -0.11 4.79
N GLY A 40 7.91 0.53 3.93
CA GLY A 40 7.56 0.77 2.54
C GLY A 40 7.32 -0.52 1.77
N LEU A 41 8.15 -1.55 1.99
CA LEU A 41 7.96 -2.87 1.37
C LEU A 41 6.67 -3.56 1.85
N GLU A 42 6.37 -3.52 3.15
CA GLU A 42 5.12 -4.07 3.70
C GLU A 42 3.89 -3.40 3.08
N LEU A 43 3.90 -2.06 2.99
CA LEU A 43 2.81 -1.28 2.41
C LEU A 43 2.64 -1.55 0.92
N ALA A 44 3.75 -1.63 0.17
CA ALA A 44 3.73 -1.96 -1.25
C ALA A 44 3.16 -3.36 -1.50
N GLU A 45 3.54 -4.35 -0.68
CA GLU A 45 3.00 -5.70 -0.78
C GLU A 45 1.49 -5.72 -0.49
N PHE A 46 1.06 -5.01 0.56
CA PHE A 46 -0.36 -4.86 0.89
C PHE A 46 -1.16 -4.25 -0.27
N CYS A 47 -0.69 -3.11 -0.82
CA CYS A 47 -1.33 -2.44 -1.94
C CYS A 47 -1.42 -3.35 -3.17
N LYS A 48 -0.34 -4.07 -3.50
CA LYS A 48 -0.31 -5.02 -4.62
C LYS A 48 -1.30 -6.15 -4.46
N LYS A 49 -1.38 -6.77 -3.27
CA LYS A 49 -2.36 -7.82 -2.97
C LYS A 49 -3.79 -7.29 -3.12
N HIS A 50 -4.07 -6.12 -2.57
CA HIS A 50 -5.39 -5.51 -2.66
C HIS A 50 -5.81 -5.24 -4.11
N LEU A 51 -4.91 -4.71 -4.95
CA LEU A 51 -5.18 -4.48 -6.37
C LEU A 51 -5.46 -5.79 -7.11
N ASN A 52 -4.65 -6.83 -6.88
CA ASN A 52 -4.86 -8.12 -7.50
C ASN A 52 -6.23 -8.74 -7.15
N ASP A 53 -6.65 -8.64 -5.88
CA ASP A 53 -7.97 -9.11 -5.44
C ASP A 53 -9.11 -8.33 -6.15
N MET A 54 -8.93 -7.02 -6.33
CA MET A 54 -9.89 -6.20 -7.08
C MET A 54 -9.90 -6.57 -8.57
N GLU A 55 -8.76 -6.82 -9.19
CA GLU A 55 -8.67 -7.26 -10.58
C GLU A 55 -9.38 -8.60 -10.81
N VAL A 56 -9.20 -9.57 -9.91
CA VAL A 56 -9.93 -10.84 -9.95
C VAL A 56 -11.44 -10.59 -9.90
N ARG A 57 -11.89 -9.77 -8.95
CA ARG A 57 -13.31 -9.45 -8.80
C ARG A 57 -13.88 -8.75 -10.04
N VAL A 58 -13.13 -7.84 -10.65
CA VAL A 58 -13.52 -7.17 -11.91
C VAL A 58 -13.66 -8.19 -13.04
N LYS A 59 -12.70 -9.11 -13.19
CA LYS A 59 -12.77 -10.18 -14.20
C LYS A 59 -13.97 -11.09 -13.99
N GLU A 60 -14.29 -11.46 -12.75
CA GLU A 60 -15.48 -12.25 -12.42
C GLU A 60 -16.77 -11.50 -12.79
N ILE A 61 -16.84 -10.19 -12.49
CA ILE A 61 -17.97 -9.34 -12.87
C ILE A 61 -18.08 -9.29 -14.40
N GLN A 62 -16.99 -9.01 -15.11
CA GLN A 62 -16.99 -8.97 -16.58
C GLN A 62 -17.47 -10.30 -17.19
N GLY A 63 -16.97 -11.44 -16.70
CA GLY A 63 -17.41 -12.76 -17.16
C GLY A 63 -18.89 -13.06 -16.87
N LYS A 64 -19.47 -12.50 -15.81
CA LYS A 64 -20.90 -12.64 -15.48
C LYS A 64 -21.82 -11.82 -16.37
N TYR A 65 -21.33 -10.74 -17.00
CA TYR A 65 -22.13 -9.82 -17.80
C TYR A 65 -21.75 -9.81 -19.29
N GLN A 66 -20.86 -10.69 -19.75
CA GLN A 66 -20.67 -10.96 -21.16
C GLN A 66 -21.82 -11.86 -21.67
N VAL A 67 -22.70 -11.27 -22.48
CA VAL A 67 -23.66 -11.94 -23.39
C VAL A 67 -22.98 -12.31 -24.70
#